data_AF-A0A1Q6YZ31-F1
#
_entry.id   AF-A0A1Q6YZ31-F1
#
_cell.length_a   1.000
_cell.length_b   1.000
_cell.length_c   1.000
_cell.angle_alpha   90.00
_cell.angle_beta   90.00
_cell.angle_gamma   90.00
#
_symmetry.space_group_name_H-M   'P 1'
#
loop_
_entity.id
_entity.type
_entity.pdbx_description
1 polymer ?
#
loop_
_entity_poly.entity_id
_entity_poly.type
_entity_poly.pdbx_seq_one_letter_code
_entity_poly.pdbx_strand_id
1 'polypeptide(L)'
;MTTLERAEAAEHALSQELDRTVVKSAIYTSGDRDPRLPVQRPDNGKYVMMGHDPRLPRMPDKPTLFDFYRYRFAPANHMMQSARLAMKNGAGEKVVLACLVHDIAIAGFIRGDHGYWAAQLLEPYVDPEVSWAIRYHQALRFFPDESVGYRYPEMYVKLFGPDYKVEPYIERDYKFARDHKWYMTSRLICVNDLYSFDPSVHVELEEFSDVVGRNFKQPKEGLGFDASPAAHMWRTIMWPTKYL
;
A
#
# COMPACT_ATOMS: atom_id res chain seq x y z
N MET A 1 28.12 -4.22 -12.03
CA MET A 1 26.76 -3.68 -12.14
C MET A 1 25.84 -4.52 -11.28
N THR A 2 25.22 -3.94 -10.26
CA THR A 2 24.24 -4.59 -9.37
C THR A 2 22.92 -4.85 -10.09
N THR A 3 22.03 -5.65 -9.50
CA THR A 3 20.68 -5.89 -10.03
C THR A 3 19.87 -4.60 -10.13
N LEU A 4 20.06 -3.68 -9.18
CA LEU A 4 19.41 -2.37 -9.16
C LEU A 4 19.93 -1.47 -10.28
N GLU A 5 21.25 -1.36 -10.43
CA GLU A 5 21.86 -0.56 -11.51
C GLU A 5 21.44 -1.05 -12.90
N ARG A 6 21.29 -2.37 -13.07
CA ARG A 6 20.76 -2.95 -14.31
C ARG A 6 19.29 -2.60 -14.55
N ALA A 7 18.46 -2.61 -13.51
CA ALA A 7 17.05 -2.25 -13.60
C ALA A 7 16.86 -0.77 -13.93
N GLU A 8 17.62 0.11 -13.27
CA GLU A 8 17.61 1.55 -13.53
C GLU A 8 18.10 1.88 -14.94
N ALA A 9 19.17 1.22 -15.39
CA ALA A 9 19.67 1.39 -16.76
C ALA A 9 18.64 0.92 -17.80
N ALA A 10 17.95 -0.19 -17.55
CA ALA A 10 16.88 -0.68 -18.42
C ALA A 10 15.66 0.26 -18.42
N GLU A 11 15.24 0.76 -17.26
CA GLU A 11 14.15 1.74 -17.16
C GLU A 11 14.52 3.04 -17.91
N HIS A 12 15.75 3.51 -17.74
CA HIS A 12 16.26 4.68 -18.42
C HIS A 12 16.29 4.47 -19.94
N ALA A 13 16.79 3.33 -20.42
CA ALA A 13 16.80 3.00 -21.85
C ALA A 13 15.38 2.99 -22.45
N LEU A 14 14.44 2.28 -21.80
CA LEU A 14 13.03 2.27 -22.20
C LEU A 14 12.43 3.68 -22.20
N SER A 15 12.78 4.52 -21.22
CA SER A 15 12.31 5.91 -21.19
C SER A 15 12.88 6.77 -22.33
N GLN A 16 14.09 6.48 -22.82
CA GLN A 16 14.67 7.21 -23.95
C GLN A 16 13.98 6.86 -25.27
N GLU A 17 13.47 5.62 -25.40
CA GLU A 17 12.73 5.14 -26.57
C GLU A 17 11.30 5.71 -26.65
N LEU A 18 10.76 6.26 -25.56
CA LEU A 18 9.43 6.88 -25.59
C LEU A 18 9.43 8.16 -26.45
N ASP A 19 8.40 8.33 -27.28
CA ASP A 19 8.08 9.61 -27.95
C ASP A 19 7.59 10.70 -26.97
N ARG A 20 7.60 10.40 -25.68
CA ARG A 20 7.10 11.24 -24.58
C ARG A 20 8.14 11.34 -23.48
N THR A 21 8.25 12.51 -22.88
CA THR A 21 9.13 12.76 -21.73
C THR A 21 8.36 12.51 -20.43
N VAL A 22 8.90 11.62 -19.59
CA VAL A 22 8.43 11.43 -18.20
C VAL A 22 9.07 12.47 -17.31
N VAL A 23 8.24 13.20 -16.56
CA VAL A 23 8.71 14.13 -15.53
C VAL A 23 8.19 13.62 -14.20
N LYS A 24 9.10 13.13 -13.36
CA LYS A 24 8.78 12.55 -12.04
C LYS A 24 8.31 13.64 -11.08
N SER A 25 7.31 13.34 -10.25
CA SER A 25 6.81 14.27 -9.23
C SER A 25 7.88 14.60 -8.19
N ALA A 26 7.74 15.72 -7.48
CA ALA A 26 8.72 16.15 -6.48
C ALA A 26 8.96 15.05 -5.44
N ILE A 27 7.88 14.51 -4.84
CA ILE A 27 7.94 13.46 -3.82
C ILE A 27 8.65 12.19 -4.31
N TYR A 28 8.48 11.81 -5.58
CA TYR A 28 9.11 10.63 -6.18
C TYR A 28 10.64 10.68 -6.06
N THR A 29 11.21 11.87 -6.07
CA THR A 29 12.66 12.08 -6.17
C THR A 29 13.26 12.83 -4.99
N SER A 30 12.45 13.19 -3.99
CA SER A 30 12.89 14.03 -2.85
C SER A 30 13.93 13.33 -1.95
N GLY A 31 14.10 12.02 -2.07
CA GLY A 31 15.16 11.27 -1.40
C GLY A 31 16.52 11.37 -2.09
N ASP A 32 16.55 11.67 -3.39
CA ASP A 32 17.76 11.71 -4.21
C ASP A 32 18.20 13.14 -4.55
N ARG A 33 17.27 14.10 -4.51
CA ARG A 33 17.53 15.52 -4.80
C ARG A 33 16.77 16.45 -3.86
N ASP A 34 17.32 17.65 -3.66
CA ASP A 34 16.68 18.71 -2.86
C ASP A 34 15.31 19.06 -3.46
N PRO A 35 14.20 18.85 -2.72
CA PRO A 35 12.84 19.08 -3.21
C PRO A 35 12.52 20.56 -3.47
N ARG A 36 13.35 21.50 -3.00
CA ARG A 36 13.18 22.95 -3.25
C ARG A 36 13.66 23.36 -4.64
N LEU A 37 14.45 22.51 -5.30
CA LEU A 37 14.89 22.75 -6.66
C LEU A 37 13.74 22.46 -7.63
N PRO A 38 13.54 23.32 -8.65
CA PRO A 38 12.47 23.12 -9.62
C PRO A 38 12.66 21.81 -10.37
N VAL A 39 11.59 21.06 -10.55
CA VAL A 39 11.59 19.88 -11.41
C VAL A 39 11.82 20.33 -12.84
N GLN A 40 12.98 19.98 -13.39
CA GLN A 40 13.33 20.33 -14.77
C GLN A 40 12.61 19.41 -15.76
N ARG A 41 11.97 20.02 -16.76
CA ARG A 41 11.51 19.31 -17.96
C ARG A 41 12.66 19.30 -18.97
N PRO A 42 13.10 18.11 -19.43
CA PRO A 42 14.06 18.01 -20.52
C PRO A 42 13.58 18.75 -21.78
N ASP A 43 14.44 19.60 -22.35
CA ASP A 43 14.22 20.23 -23.64
C ASP A 43 14.76 19.32 -24.76
N ASN A 44 13.95 18.36 -25.16
CA ASN A 44 14.30 17.30 -26.11
C ASN A 44 13.33 17.21 -27.29
N GLY A 45 12.50 18.24 -27.50
CA GLY A 45 11.47 18.27 -28.56
C GLY A 45 10.29 17.30 -28.35
N LYS A 46 10.29 16.48 -27.29
CA LYS A 46 9.19 15.54 -27.00
C LYS A 46 8.09 16.18 -26.17
N TYR A 47 6.85 15.73 -26.40
CA TYR A 47 5.73 16.08 -25.54
C TYR A 47 5.86 15.40 -24.17
N VAL A 48 5.28 15.98 -23.12
CA VAL A 48 5.22 15.34 -21.81
C VAL A 48 4.24 14.16 -21.79
N MET A 49 4.47 13.20 -20.89
CA MET A 49 3.58 12.06 -20.66
C MET A 49 2.25 12.52 -20.05
N MET A 50 1.20 12.51 -20.88
CA MET A 50 -0.18 12.77 -20.47
C MET A 50 -0.98 11.49 -20.64
N GLY A 51 -1.23 10.75 -19.56
CA GLY A 51 -2.03 9.52 -19.56
C GLY A 51 -1.23 8.25 -19.30
N HIS A 52 -1.50 7.21 -20.07
CA HIS A 52 -0.94 5.88 -19.85
C HIS A 52 0.53 5.80 -20.28
N ASP A 53 1.37 5.37 -19.35
CA ASP A 53 2.76 5.00 -19.61
C ASP A 53 2.82 3.59 -20.23
N PRO A 54 3.27 3.43 -21.49
CA PRO A 54 3.25 2.15 -22.18
C PRO A 54 4.23 1.13 -21.60
N ARG A 55 5.10 1.53 -20.66
CA ARG A 55 5.96 0.62 -19.90
C ARG A 55 5.19 -0.17 -18.85
N LEU A 56 3.97 0.25 -18.50
CA LEU A 56 3.12 -0.41 -17.52
C LEU A 56 2.03 -1.23 -18.22
N PRO A 57 1.58 -2.36 -17.64
CA PRO A 57 0.35 -3.01 -18.07
C PRO A 57 -0.84 -2.04 -17.99
N ARG A 58 -1.70 -2.10 -19.02
CA ARG A 58 -2.88 -1.25 -19.12
C ARG A 58 -3.96 -1.73 -18.14
N MET A 59 -4.52 -0.79 -17.39
CA MET A 59 -5.69 -1.05 -16.55
C MET A 59 -6.95 -1.18 -17.41
N PRO A 60 -7.95 -1.97 -17.00
CA PRO A 60 -9.26 -1.99 -17.66
C PRO A 60 -9.98 -0.65 -17.47
N ASP A 61 -11.01 -0.40 -18.30
CA ASP A 61 -11.77 0.86 -18.27
C ASP A 61 -12.50 1.11 -16.93
N LYS A 62 -12.82 0.03 -16.20
CA LYS A 62 -13.46 0.08 -14.88
C LYS A 62 -12.63 -0.74 -13.87
N PRO A 63 -11.50 -0.19 -13.37
CA PRO A 63 -10.60 -0.92 -12.50
C PRO A 63 -11.26 -1.41 -11.21
N THR A 64 -11.03 -2.69 -10.91
CA THR A 64 -11.40 -3.29 -9.62
C THR A 64 -10.22 -3.31 -8.66
N LEU A 65 -10.48 -3.59 -7.38
CA LEU A 65 -9.40 -3.87 -6.42
C LEU A 65 -8.45 -4.95 -6.94
N PHE A 66 -8.98 -6.02 -7.54
CA PHE A 66 -8.17 -7.14 -8.02
C PHE A 66 -7.27 -6.75 -9.21
N ASP A 67 -7.72 -5.82 -10.06
CA ASP A 67 -6.87 -5.29 -11.12
C ASP A 67 -5.66 -4.52 -10.56
N PHE A 68 -5.84 -3.78 -9.46
CA PHE A 68 -4.70 -3.14 -8.78
C PHE A 68 -3.72 -4.17 -8.20
N TYR A 69 -4.19 -5.29 -7.64
CA TYR A 69 -3.28 -6.36 -7.21
C TYR A 69 -2.46 -6.91 -8.36
N ARG A 70 -3.11 -7.19 -9.50
CA ARG A 70 -2.45 -7.79 -10.66
C ARG A 70 -1.49 -6.84 -11.36
N TYR A 71 -1.84 -5.55 -11.46
CA TYR A 71 -1.13 -4.61 -12.32
C TYR A 71 -0.29 -3.56 -11.59
N ARG A 72 -0.49 -3.36 -10.28
CA ARG A 72 0.16 -2.26 -9.52
C ARG A 72 0.73 -2.63 -8.15
N PHE A 73 0.23 -3.67 -7.48
CA PHE A 73 0.69 -4.03 -6.12
C PHE A 73 1.62 -5.25 -6.06
N ALA A 74 2.09 -5.76 -7.20
CA ALA A 74 2.99 -6.90 -7.21
C ALA A 74 4.41 -6.51 -6.70
N PRO A 75 5.05 -7.33 -5.83
CA PRO A 75 4.52 -8.56 -5.22
C PRO A 75 3.55 -8.28 -4.06
N ALA A 76 2.35 -8.88 -4.11
CA ALA A 76 1.30 -8.69 -3.10
C ALA A 76 1.14 -9.90 -2.15
N ASN A 77 2.03 -10.89 -2.24
CA ASN A 77 1.87 -12.19 -1.56
C ASN A 77 1.78 -12.07 -0.04
N HIS A 78 2.49 -11.10 0.56
CA HIS A 78 2.46 -10.84 2.00
C HIS A 78 1.04 -10.55 2.51
N MET A 79 0.36 -9.59 1.88
CA MET A 79 -1.01 -9.22 2.22
C MET A 79 -1.98 -10.39 2.04
N MET A 80 -1.81 -11.16 0.97
CA MET A 80 -2.64 -12.34 0.71
C MET A 80 -2.39 -13.45 1.75
N GLN A 81 -1.15 -13.64 2.20
CA GLN A 81 -0.84 -14.57 3.29
C GLN A 81 -1.48 -14.13 4.61
N SER A 82 -1.42 -12.83 4.92
CA SER A 82 -2.04 -12.27 6.14
C SER A 82 -3.55 -12.48 6.15
N ALA A 83 -4.22 -12.22 5.02
CA ALA A 83 -5.65 -12.48 4.87
C ALA A 83 -5.99 -13.98 5.01
N ARG A 84 -5.21 -14.87 4.37
CA ARG A 84 -5.42 -16.32 4.48
C ARG A 84 -5.20 -16.81 5.91
N LEU A 85 -4.20 -16.29 6.62
CA LEU A 85 -3.92 -16.64 8.01
C LEU A 85 -5.08 -16.19 8.92
N ALA A 86 -5.61 -14.98 8.70
CA ALA A 86 -6.79 -14.50 9.41
C ALA A 86 -8.02 -15.42 9.19
N MET A 87 -8.24 -15.90 7.95
CA MET A 87 -9.31 -16.88 7.67
C MET A 87 -9.09 -18.20 8.41
N LYS A 88 -7.87 -18.74 8.38
CA LYS A 88 -7.52 -20.00 9.08
C LYS A 88 -7.68 -19.88 10.60
N ASN A 89 -7.43 -18.69 11.15
CA ASN A 89 -7.60 -18.39 12.56
C ASN A 89 -9.06 -18.08 12.95
N GLY A 90 -10.01 -18.19 12.00
CA GLY A 90 -11.44 -17.96 12.27
C GLY A 90 -11.79 -16.50 12.53
N ALA A 91 -10.96 -15.54 12.07
CA ALA A 91 -11.25 -14.13 12.23
C ALA A 91 -12.46 -13.71 11.37
N GLY A 92 -13.19 -12.68 11.84
CA GLY A 92 -14.31 -12.13 11.10
C GLY A 92 -13.89 -11.46 9.78
N GLU A 93 -14.82 -11.34 8.84
CA GLU A 93 -14.54 -10.86 7.48
C GLU A 93 -13.95 -9.45 7.42
N LYS A 94 -14.31 -8.56 8.36
CA LYS A 94 -13.68 -7.25 8.49
C LYS A 94 -12.18 -7.35 8.72
N VAL A 95 -11.73 -8.29 9.56
CA VAL A 95 -10.31 -8.55 9.82
C VAL A 95 -9.65 -9.16 8.59
N VAL A 96 -10.29 -10.14 7.94
CA VAL A 96 -9.76 -10.77 6.72
C VAL A 96 -9.57 -9.74 5.61
N LEU A 97 -10.58 -8.90 5.36
CA LEU A 97 -10.48 -7.81 4.39
C LEU A 97 -9.38 -6.83 4.81
N ALA A 98 -9.34 -6.41 6.07
CA ALA A 98 -8.32 -5.48 6.55
C ALA A 98 -6.90 -6.05 6.35
N CYS A 99 -6.66 -7.32 6.69
CA CYS A 99 -5.39 -8.00 6.42
C CYS A 99 -5.05 -8.04 4.94
N LEU A 100 -6.05 -8.24 4.06
CA LEU A 100 -5.82 -8.23 2.62
C LEU A 100 -5.32 -6.87 2.16
N VAL A 101 -5.82 -5.75 2.70
CA VAL A 101 -5.56 -4.41 2.13
C VAL A 101 -4.74 -3.46 3.02
N HIS A 102 -4.27 -3.88 4.19
CA HIS A 102 -3.61 -2.98 5.16
C HIS A 102 -2.35 -2.29 4.62
N ASP A 103 -1.62 -2.99 3.73
CA ASP A 103 -0.29 -2.60 3.24
C ASP A 103 -0.26 -2.15 1.77
N ILE A 104 -1.43 -1.90 1.16
CA ILE A 104 -1.50 -1.49 -0.26
C ILE A 104 -0.74 -0.17 -0.54
N ALA A 105 -0.59 0.68 0.49
CA ALA A 105 0.22 1.89 0.40
C ALA A 105 1.72 1.58 0.25
N ILE A 106 2.23 0.54 0.95
CA ILE A 106 3.60 0.05 0.75
C ILE A 106 3.76 -0.53 -0.66
N ALA A 107 2.76 -1.29 -1.11
CA ALA A 107 2.83 -2.02 -2.36
C ALA A 107 2.78 -1.13 -3.61
N GLY A 108 2.05 -0.01 -3.58
CA GLY A 108 1.87 0.82 -4.78
C GLY A 108 1.74 2.32 -4.59
N PHE A 109 1.94 2.86 -3.38
CA PHE A 109 1.79 4.30 -3.15
C PHE A 109 2.91 4.90 -2.31
N ILE A 110 2.70 5.16 -1.01
CA ILE A 110 3.68 5.80 -0.12
C ILE A 110 3.93 4.86 1.07
N ARG A 111 5.21 4.48 1.26
CA ARG A 111 5.64 3.54 2.30
C ARG A 111 5.68 4.14 3.71
N GLY A 112 6.22 5.35 3.83
CA GLY A 112 6.18 6.08 5.11
C GLY A 112 4.74 6.40 5.46
N ASP A 113 4.32 6.11 6.69
CA ASP A 113 2.92 6.27 7.11
C ASP A 113 1.90 5.44 6.32
N HIS A 114 2.30 4.24 5.88
CA HIS A 114 1.48 3.34 5.08
C HIS A 114 0.10 3.05 5.66
N GLY A 115 -0.06 2.84 6.98
CA GLY A 115 -1.35 2.55 7.59
C GLY A 115 -2.30 3.74 7.46
N TYR A 116 -1.78 4.96 7.63
CA TYR A 116 -2.55 6.19 7.45
C TYR A 116 -2.94 6.42 5.99
N TRP A 117 -2.00 6.22 5.05
CA TRP A 117 -2.25 6.35 3.61
C TRP A 117 -3.23 5.30 3.10
N ALA A 118 -3.06 4.03 3.49
CA ALA A 118 -3.96 2.94 3.12
C ALA A 118 -5.36 3.18 3.68
N ALA A 119 -5.47 3.58 4.95
CA ALA A 119 -6.76 3.91 5.55
C ALA A 119 -7.49 5.02 4.79
N GLN A 120 -6.81 6.12 4.44
CA GLN A 120 -7.39 7.22 3.66
C GLN A 120 -7.80 6.78 2.24
N LEU A 121 -6.98 5.96 1.59
CA LEU A 121 -7.26 5.41 0.26
C LEU A 121 -8.52 4.53 0.27
N LEU A 122 -8.73 3.77 1.34
CA LEU A 122 -9.78 2.75 1.46
C LEU A 122 -11.06 3.26 2.10
N GLU A 123 -11.01 4.32 2.91
CA GLU A 123 -12.12 4.84 3.71
C GLU A 123 -13.46 4.97 2.96
N PRO A 124 -13.52 5.44 1.69
CA PRO A 124 -14.78 5.51 0.96
C PRO A 124 -15.41 4.16 0.62
N TYR A 125 -14.62 3.08 0.63
CA TYR A 125 -14.97 1.79 0.03
C TYR A 125 -15.21 0.68 1.06
N VAL A 126 -14.87 0.89 2.33
CA VAL A 126 -14.96 -0.15 3.37
C VAL A 126 -15.78 0.31 4.57
N ASP A 127 -16.04 -0.61 5.49
CA ASP A 127 -16.65 -0.27 6.79
C ASP A 127 -15.71 0.67 7.58
N PRO A 128 -16.23 1.67 8.33
CA PRO A 128 -15.40 2.56 9.13
C PRO A 128 -14.46 1.84 10.10
N GLU A 129 -14.87 0.68 10.62
CA GLU A 129 -14.02 -0.17 11.46
C GLU A 129 -12.80 -0.70 10.71
N VAL A 130 -12.95 -1.10 9.45
CA VAL A 130 -11.85 -1.61 8.61
C VAL A 130 -10.84 -0.50 8.34
N SER A 131 -11.31 0.67 7.90
CA SER A 131 -10.42 1.82 7.66
C SER A 131 -9.72 2.27 8.96
N TRP A 132 -10.44 2.32 10.09
CA TRP A 132 -9.85 2.63 11.38
C TRP A 132 -8.82 1.59 11.81
N ALA A 133 -9.12 0.30 11.66
CA ALA A 133 -8.21 -0.78 12.03
C ALA A 133 -6.91 -0.72 11.22
N ILE A 134 -7.01 -0.46 9.92
CA ILE A 134 -5.85 -0.23 9.03
C ILE A 134 -5.09 1.03 9.42
N ARG A 135 -5.76 2.11 9.83
CA ARG A 135 -5.05 3.32 10.26
C ARG A 135 -4.13 3.05 11.43
N TYR A 136 -4.67 2.40 12.46
CA TYR A 136 -3.97 2.24 13.73
C TYR A 136 -3.12 0.98 13.83
N HIS A 137 -3.21 0.03 12.89
CA HIS A 137 -2.32 -1.14 12.89
C HIS A 137 -0.85 -0.70 12.79
N GLN A 138 -0.59 0.41 12.09
CA GLN A 138 0.75 1.00 12.00
C GLN A 138 1.29 1.41 13.37
N ALA A 139 0.48 1.99 14.25
CA ALA A 139 0.94 2.35 15.59
C ALA A 139 1.06 1.10 16.47
N LEU A 140 0.05 0.23 16.43
CA LEU A 140 -0.03 -0.97 17.28
C LEU A 140 1.11 -1.96 17.04
N ARG A 141 1.64 -2.06 15.81
CA ARG A 141 2.74 -3.01 15.49
C ARG A 141 4.02 -2.79 16.32
N PHE A 142 4.20 -1.62 16.92
CA PHE A 142 5.37 -1.31 17.75
C PHE A 142 5.19 -1.62 19.23
N PHE A 143 3.98 -2.04 19.66
CA PHE A 143 3.69 -2.27 21.07
C PHE A 143 3.16 -3.69 21.28
N PRO A 144 3.73 -4.45 22.25
CA PRO A 144 3.29 -5.81 22.54
C PRO A 144 1.88 -5.83 23.14
N ASP A 145 1.20 -6.94 22.95
CA ASP A 145 -0.03 -7.31 23.62
C ASP A 145 -0.05 -8.82 23.89
N GLU A 146 0.37 -9.20 25.10
CA GLU A 146 0.47 -10.60 25.50
C GLU A 146 -0.88 -11.31 25.56
N SER A 147 -1.99 -10.59 25.72
CA SER A 147 -3.34 -11.18 25.78
C SER A 147 -3.74 -11.90 24.49
N VAL A 148 -3.08 -11.56 23.38
CA VAL A 148 -3.24 -12.19 22.07
C VAL A 148 -1.93 -12.76 21.52
N GLY A 149 -0.93 -12.93 22.39
CA GLY A 149 0.36 -13.48 22.01
C GLY A 149 1.21 -12.58 21.10
N TYR A 150 0.88 -11.30 20.95
CA TYR A 150 1.65 -10.37 20.13
C TYR A 150 2.85 -9.82 20.91
N ARG A 151 4.03 -10.37 20.69
CA ARG A 151 5.28 -9.83 21.25
C ARG A 151 5.87 -8.77 20.33
N TYR A 152 6.76 -7.93 20.88
CA TYR A 152 7.53 -7.02 20.05
C TYR A 152 8.36 -7.82 19.02
N PRO A 153 8.23 -7.55 17.71
CA PRO A 153 8.93 -8.34 16.69
C PRO A 153 10.45 -8.28 16.84
N GLU A 154 11.11 -9.44 17.01
CA GLU A 154 12.59 -9.52 17.07
C GLU A 154 13.26 -8.93 15.82
N MET A 155 12.58 -9.04 14.67
CA MET A 155 13.04 -8.46 13.41
C MET A 155 13.17 -6.93 13.49
N TYR A 156 12.36 -6.24 14.28
CA TYR A 156 12.47 -4.79 14.42
C TYR A 156 13.72 -4.38 15.19
N VAL A 157 14.14 -5.17 16.19
CA VAL A 157 15.44 -4.95 16.86
C VAL A 157 16.58 -5.06 15.86
N LYS A 158 16.52 -6.05 14.95
CA LYS A 158 17.53 -6.23 13.90
C LYS A 158 17.51 -5.12 12.85
N LEU A 159 16.33 -4.66 12.43
CA LEU A 159 16.18 -3.69 11.35
C LEU A 159 16.33 -2.23 11.79
N PHE A 160 15.85 -1.88 12.98
CA PHE A 160 15.81 -0.50 13.46
C PHE A 160 16.87 -0.23 14.54
N GLY A 161 17.46 -1.28 15.10
CA GLY A 161 18.39 -1.21 16.22
C GLY A 161 17.69 -1.31 17.58
N PRO A 162 18.41 -1.76 18.62
CA PRO A 162 17.84 -1.95 19.96
C PRO A 162 17.40 -0.66 20.65
N ASP A 163 17.98 0.48 20.25
CA ASP A 163 17.70 1.79 20.84
C ASP A 163 16.63 2.59 20.06
N TYR A 164 16.02 2.00 19.04
CA TYR A 164 14.97 2.66 18.27
C TYR A 164 13.79 3.02 19.16
N LYS A 165 13.34 4.26 19.04
CA LYS A 165 12.11 4.75 19.67
C LYS A 165 11.19 5.28 18.60
N VAL A 166 9.91 4.99 18.75
CA VAL A 166 8.88 5.52 17.86
C VAL A 166 8.72 7.02 18.06
N GLU A 167 8.25 7.69 17.02
CA GLU A 167 7.95 9.13 17.09
C GLU A 167 6.78 9.42 18.06
N PRO A 168 6.74 10.61 18.69
CA PRO A 168 5.71 10.95 19.68
C PRO A 168 4.26 10.78 19.20
N TYR A 169 3.99 11.01 17.90
CA TYR A 169 2.65 10.83 17.35
C TYR A 169 2.23 9.35 17.28
N ILE A 170 3.18 8.43 17.09
CA ILE A 170 2.91 6.99 17.12
C ILE A 170 2.56 6.54 18.54
N GLU A 171 3.27 7.04 19.57
CA GLU A 171 2.92 6.74 20.96
C GLU A 171 1.54 7.26 21.33
N ARG A 172 1.21 8.48 20.90
CA ARG A 172 -0.11 9.08 21.09
C ARG A 172 -1.19 8.20 20.45
N ASP A 173 -0.98 7.78 19.21
CA ASP A 173 -1.96 7.02 18.45
C ASP A 173 -2.11 5.59 19.00
N TYR A 174 -1.04 4.99 19.52
CA TYR A 174 -1.10 3.74 20.28
C TYR A 174 -2.00 3.87 21.52
N LYS A 175 -1.77 4.90 22.36
CA LYS A 175 -2.57 5.14 23.57
C LYS A 175 -4.05 5.33 23.23
N PHE A 176 -4.33 6.15 22.22
CA PHE A 176 -5.69 6.35 21.71
C PHE A 176 -6.33 5.05 21.22
N ALA A 177 -5.60 4.28 20.40
CA ALA A 177 -6.11 3.04 19.84
C ALA A 177 -6.37 1.98 20.91
N ARG A 178 -5.56 1.93 21.98
CA ARG A 178 -5.66 0.93 23.06
C ARG A 178 -6.99 0.98 23.81
N ASP A 179 -7.57 2.17 23.93
CA ASP A 179 -8.84 2.41 24.63
C ASP A 179 -10.06 2.41 23.68
N HIS A 180 -9.84 2.19 22.38
CA HIS A 180 -10.90 2.25 21.38
C HIS A 180 -11.62 0.91 21.21
N LYS A 181 -12.95 0.94 20.99
CA LYS A 181 -13.79 -0.26 20.80
C LYS A 181 -13.35 -1.20 19.66
N TRP A 182 -12.64 -0.66 18.66
CA TRP A 182 -12.13 -1.41 17.51
C TRP A 182 -10.67 -1.85 17.65
N TYR A 183 -10.07 -1.66 18.83
CA TYR A 183 -8.70 -2.05 19.13
C TYR A 183 -8.36 -3.46 18.65
N MET A 184 -9.23 -4.43 18.97
CA MET A 184 -8.98 -5.83 18.64
C MET A 184 -8.94 -6.10 17.14
N THR A 185 -9.75 -5.41 16.34
CA THR A 185 -9.72 -5.55 14.88
C THR A 185 -8.37 -5.09 14.33
N SER A 186 -7.84 -3.96 14.82
CA SER A 186 -6.52 -3.47 14.44
C SER A 186 -5.39 -4.37 14.94
N ARG A 187 -5.47 -4.84 16.18
CA ARG A 187 -4.48 -5.74 16.77
C ARG A 187 -4.41 -7.08 16.04
N LEU A 188 -5.55 -7.62 15.60
CA LEU A 188 -5.58 -8.85 14.82
C LEU A 188 -4.94 -8.68 13.44
N ILE A 189 -4.93 -7.49 12.85
CA ILE A 189 -4.11 -7.23 11.65
C ILE A 189 -2.63 -7.46 12.00
N CYS A 190 -2.11 -6.85 13.07
CA CYS A 190 -0.71 -7.02 13.48
C CYS A 190 -0.34 -8.49 13.74
N VAL A 191 -1.24 -9.25 14.38
CA VAL A 191 -1.02 -10.68 14.66
C VAL A 191 -0.90 -11.50 13.37
N ASN A 192 -1.77 -11.25 12.40
CA ASN A 192 -1.76 -12.02 11.14
C ASN A 192 -0.72 -11.51 10.13
N ASP A 193 -0.30 -10.24 10.23
CA ASP A 193 0.78 -9.61 9.46
C ASP A 193 2.15 -10.26 9.80
N LEU A 194 2.50 -10.36 11.09
CA LEU A 194 3.84 -10.76 11.54
C LEU A 194 4.35 -12.10 10.97
N TYR A 195 3.45 -13.04 10.67
CA TYR A 195 3.79 -14.40 10.22
C TYR A 195 3.66 -14.61 8.70
N SER A 196 3.42 -13.54 7.93
CA SER A 196 2.98 -13.65 6.54
C SER A 196 4.09 -13.29 5.53
N PHE A 197 5.30 -13.78 5.76
CA PHE A 197 6.48 -13.52 4.91
C PHE A 197 7.13 -14.81 4.38
N ASP A 198 6.39 -15.92 4.33
CA ASP A 198 6.94 -17.20 3.86
C ASP A 198 7.09 -17.19 2.32
N PRO A 199 8.32 -17.28 1.78
CA PRO A 199 8.54 -17.23 0.34
C PRO A 199 8.05 -18.50 -0.39
N SER A 200 7.79 -19.59 0.32
CA SER A 200 7.31 -20.86 -0.26
C SER A 200 5.79 -20.93 -0.37
N VAL A 201 5.06 -20.06 0.34
CA VAL A 201 3.60 -20.04 0.32
C VAL A 201 3.10 -19.23 -0.88
N HIS A 202 2.33 -19.88 -1.74
CA HIS A 202 1.60 -19.22 -2.82
C HIS A 202 0.14 -18.99 -2.43
N VAL A 203 -0.35 -17.77 -2.60
CA VAL A 203 -1.75 -17.41 -2.36
C VAL A 203 -2.38 -16.86 -3.62
N GLU A 204 -3.50 -17.46 -4.02
CA GLU A 204 -4.33 -16.95 -5.11
C GLU A 204 -5.25 -15.85 -4.59
N LEU A 205 -5.34 -14.76 -5.32
CA LEU A 205 -6.17 -13.62 -4.94
C LEU A 205 -7.66 -13.98 -4.92
N GLU A 206 -8.06 -14.92 -5.78
CA GLU A 206 -9.42 -15.39 -5.94
C GLU A 206 -10.00 -16.07 -4.69
N GLU A 207 -9.16 -16.52 -3.75
CA GLU A 207 -9.61 -17.04 -2.44
C GLU A 207 -10.41 -16.01 -1.63
N PHE A 208 -10.20 -14.72 -1.91
CA PHE A 208 -10.84 -13.63 -1.17
C PHE A 208 -12.05 -13.03 -1.90
N SER A 209 -12.45 -13.60 -3.05
CA SER A 209 -13.51 -13.04 -3.91
C SER A 209 -14.81 -12.78 -3.15
N ASP A 210 -15.25 -13.73 -2.31
CA ASP A 210 -16.50 -13.61 -1.56
C ASP A 210 -16.42 -12.59 -0.42
N VAL A 211 -15.26 -12.49 0.25
CA VAL A 211 -15.05 -11.52 1.33
C VAL A 211 -15.01 -10.11 0.75
N VAL A 212 -14.26 -9.91 -0.34
CA VAL A 212 -14.18 -8.64 -1.04
C VAL A 212 -15.54 -8.25 -1.61
N GLY A 213 -16.24 -9.17 -2.28
CA GLY A 213 -17.55 -8.91 -2.87
C GLY A 213 -18.63 -8.46 -1.87
N ARG A 214 -18.53 -8.90 -0.60
CA ARG A 214 -19.47 -8.52 0.47
C ARG A 214 -19.04 -7.28 1.25
N ASN A 215 -17.74 -7.03 1.38
CA ASN A 215 -17.22 -6.03 2.33
C ASN A 215 -16.52 -4.83 1.66
N PHE A 216 -16.27 -4.88 0.35
CA PHE A 216 -15.68 -3.78 -0.43
C PHE A 216 -16.70 -3.18 -1.39
N LYS A 217 -16.98 -1.88 -1.24
CA LYS A 217 -17.92 -1.11 -2.06
C LYS A 217 -17.25 -0.70 -3.37
N GLN A 218 -17.06 -1.66 -4.27
CA GLN A 218 -16.48 -1.42 -5.58
C GLN A 218 -17.32 -0.38 -6.37
N PRO A 219 -16.75 0.77 -6.80
CA PRO A 219 -17.47 1.76 -7.61
C PRO A 219 -17.81 1.21 -8.99
N LYS A 220 -18.98 1.59 -9.53
CA LYS A 220 -19.47 1.15 -10.86
C LYS A 220 -18.64 1.71 -12.01
N GLU A 221 -18.04 2.88 -11.79
CA GLU A 221 -17.15 3.59 -12.70
C GLU A 221 -15.73 3.01 -12.67
N GLY A 222 -15.38 2.24 -11.63
CA GLY A 222 -14.02 1.74 -11.38
C GLY A 222 -13.22 2.66 -10.46
N LEU A 223 -12.30 2.06 -9.70
CA LEU A 223 -11.48 2.77 -8.72
C LEU A 223 -10.67 3.86 -9.40
N GLY A 224 -10.85 5.10 -8.94
CA GLY A 224 -10.20 6.27 -9.49
C GLY A 224 -10.99 7.01 -10.57
N PHE A 225 -12.14 6.48 -10.99
CA PHE A 225 -13.07 7.16 -11.91
C PHE A 225 -14.41 7.53 -11.25
N ASP A 226 -14.59 7.14 -9.98
CA ASP A 226 -15.66 7.61 -9.12
C ASP A 226 -15.42 9.03 -8.57
N ALA A 227 -16.39 9.53 -7.81
CA ALA A 227 -16.38 10.86 -7.19
C ALA A 227 -15.89 10.89 -5.73
N SER A 228 -15.27 9.81 -5.25
CA SER A 228 -14.76 9.75 -3.87
C SER A 228 -13.57 10.71 -3.67
N PRO A 229 -13.33 11.15 -2.42
CA PRO A 229 -12.14 11.93 -2.12
C PRO A 229 -10.84 11.18 -2.40
N ALA A 230 -10.85 9.83 -2.44
CA ALA A 230 -9.68 9.01 -2.70
C ALA A 230 -9.44 8.72 -4.20
N ALA A 231 -10.35 9.12 -5.10
CA ALA A 231 -10.25 8.78 -6.53
C ALA A 231 -8.93 9.25 -7.17
N HIS A 232 -8.43 10.42 -6.77
CA HIS A 232 -7.16 10.95 -7.27
C HIS A 232 -5.96 10.09 -6.84
N MET A 233 -5.99 9.47 -5.66
CA MET A 233 -4.93 8.59 -5.19
C MET A 233 -4.86 7.32 -6.04
N TRP A 234 -6.02 6.70 -6.35
CA TRP A 234 -6.08 5.56 -7.27
C TRP A 234 -5.55 5.90 -8.67
N ARG A 235 -5.85 7.10 -9.19
CA ARG A 235 -5.29 7.56 -10.47
C ARG A 235 -3.79 7.80 -10.41
N THR A 236 -3.25 8.26 -9.29
CA THR A 236 -1.80 8.39 -9.08
C THR A 236 -1.12 7.02 -9.13
N ILE A 237 -1.71 5.99 -8.52
CA ILE A 237 -1.20 4.61 -8.59
C ILE A 237 -1.32 4.05 -10.02
N MET A 238 -2.42 4.36 -10.71
CA MET A 238 -2.66 3.92 -12.09
C MET A 238 -1.65 4.53 -13.08
N TRP A 239 -1.35 5.82 -12.91
CA TRP A 239 -0.49 6.62 -13.79
C TRP A 239 0.57 7.41 -13.00
N PRO A 240 1.56 6.73 -12.42
CA PRO A 240 2.55 7.37 -11.53
C PRO A 240 3.46 8.37 -12.25
N THR A 241 3.51 8.32 -13.58
CA THR A 241 4.36 9.15 -14.45
C THR A 241 3.59 10.17 -15.28
N LYS A 242 2.29 10.33 -15.02
CA LYS A 242 1.46 11.35 -15.67
C LYS A 242 1.88 12.75 -15.20
N TYR A 243 2.02 13.66 -16.15
CA TYR A 243 2.52 15.02 -15.89
C TYR A 243 1.53 15.89 -15.10
N LEU A 244 0.26 15.93 -15.52
CA LEU A 244 -0.85 16.68 -14.91
C LEU A 244 -2.17 15.92 -15.10
#